data_AF-A0A1C3EBJ4-F1
#
_entry.id   AF-A0A1C3EBJ4-F1
#
_cell.length_a   1.000
_cell.length_b   1.000
_cell.length_c   1.000
_cell.angle_alpha   90.00
_cell.angle_beta   90.00
_cell.angle_gamma   90.00
#
_symmetry.space_group_name_H-M   'P 1'
#
loop_
_entity.id
_entity.type
_entity.pdbx_description
1 polymer ?
#
loop_
_entity_poly.entity_id
_entity_poly.type
_entity_poly.pdbx_seq_one_letter_code
_entity_poly.pdbx_strand_id
1 'polypeptide(L)'
;MKKEDITEQKFRVTHMIILPIFLFGCGGHAEQTATSGKNNTQSNDITDIKFKNRSGDCKYHIGQYSANVNDIQRDKMFTGRISISVDGDKCVIRSNSIPNHDFNDTSARFVTDTAELSKTYEFAASPKQQASPEPLSLRLSEVVLLNGVKIDLLAAACYGVGQGEQLGNEKIGCFDDQIDNPWRYDPMSSLNRFGTDRHNAHVQPTGEYHYHGNPIALFLQDCAGREASPVIGFAADGFPVFGRCFRDPTDGETKVATSSYQLKTGARKDQAGYTTPVGGVGSVASNTYDGQFRGDWQFIEGSGSLDVCNGMTINGQYGYYVTDSYPWVLGCFKGKPDDSFSMHGGSGGRGHRHPPKKP
;
A
#
# COMPACT_ATOMS: atom_id res chain seq x y z
N MET A 1 -63.35 15.68 16.92
CA MET A 1 -64.41 16.67 16.57
C MET A 1 -63.92 18.04 17.01
N LYS A 2 -63.93 19.01 16.08
CA LYS A 2 -63.64 20.48 16.18
C LYS A 2 -62.20 20.86 16.58
N LYS A 3 -61.35 21.27 15.63
CA LYS A 3 -61.22 22.59 14.93
C LYS A 3 -60.82 23.71 15.89
N GLU A 4 -59.62 24.25 15.68
CA GLU A 4 -59.42 25.66 15.32
C GLU A 4 -58.00 25.87 14.75
N ASP A 5 -57.92 26.85 13.86
CA ASP A 5 -56.99 27.05 12.76
C ASP A 5 -56.65 28.54 12.79
N ILE A 6 -55.37 28.92 12.83
CA ILE A 6 -54.95 30.32 12.63
C ILE A 6 -53.69 30.34 11.78
N THR A 7 -53.85 30.98 10.63
CA THR A 7 -52.92 31.20 9.53
C THR A 7 -52.05 32.42 9.80
N GLU A 8 -50.76 32.40 9.44
CA GLU A 8 -49.92 33.60 9.37
C GLU A 8 -49.30 33.81 7.98
N GLN A 9 -48.97 35.07 7.71
CA GLN A 9 -49.24 35.78 6.46
C GLN A 9 -47.95 36.02 5.67
N LYS A 10 -47.96 35.76 4.35
CA LYS A 10 -46.85 36.04 3.44
C LYS A 10 -46.76 37.55 3.14
N PHE A 11 -45.60 38.16 3.40
CA PHE A 11 -45.25 39.50 2.94
C PHE A 11 -44.70 39.47 1.50
N ARG A 12 -45.36 40.19 0.59
CA ARG A 12 -44.85 40.59 -0.72
C ARG A 12 -44.47 42.07 -0.62
N VAL A 13 -43.22 42.41 -0.89
CA VAL A 13 -42.78 43.79 -1.08
C VAL A 13 -42.42 43.99 -2.55
N THR A 14 -43.28 44.75 -3.24
CA THR A 14 -43.05 45.33 -4.56
C THR A 14 -42.28 46.63 -4.36
N HIS A 15 -41.18 46.87 -5.08
CA HIS A 15 -40.54 48.19 -5.12
C HIS A 15 -40.16 48.59 -6.56
N MET A 16 -40.36 49.88 -6.78
CA MET A 16 -40.37 50.61 -8.04
C MET A 16 -39.01 50.68 -8.74
N ILE A 17 -39.11 50.66 -10.07
CA ILE A 17 -38.07 51.01 -11.03
C ILE A 17 -37.73 52.50 -10.87
N ILE A 18 -36.45 52.80 -10.63
CA ILE A 18 -35.87 54.13 -10.81
C ILE A 18 -34.62 53.97 -11.68
N LEU A 19 -34.67 54.60 -12.85
CA LEU A 19 -33.62 54.67 -13.85
C LEU A 19 -32.76 55.92 -13.60
N PRO A 20 -31.43 55.82 -13.51
CA PRO A 20 -30.56 56.94 -13.80
C PRO A 20 -29.73 56.68 -15.05
N ILE A 21 -29.89 57.57 -16.01
CA ILE A 21 -28.96 57.81 -17.12
C ILE A 21 -27.79 58.61 -16.54
N PHE A 22 -26.53 58.20 -16.78
CA PHE A 22 -25.45 59.13 -17.12
C PHE A 22 -24.15 58.42 -17.61
N LEU A 23 -23.73 58.89 -18.79
CA LEU A 23 -22.37 59.11 -19.31
C LEU A 23 -21.41 57.93 -19.55
N PHE A 24 -21.16 57.73 -20.85
CA PHE A 24 -19.97 57.10 -21.43
C PHE A 24 -18.69 57.83 -21.00
N GLY A 25 -17.72 57.06 -20.48
CA GLY A 25 -16.32 57.44 -20.35
C GLY A 25 -15.43 56.32 -20.91
N CYS A 26 -14.63 56.63 -21.91
CA CYS A 26 -13.63 55.75 -22.51
C CYS A 26 -12.39 55.61 -21.62
N GLY A 27 -11.75 54.43 -21.68
CA GLY A 27 -10.30 54.30 -21.60
C GLY A 27 -9.73 53.85 -20.24
N GLY A 28 -9.25 52.60 -20.20
CA GLY A 28 -8.43 52.09 -19.11
C GLY A 28 -8.24 50.58 -19.22
N HIS A 29 -7.28 50.16 -20.04
CA HIS A 29 -6.81 48.76 -20.07
C HIS A 29 -6.31 48.38 -18.67
N ALA A 30 -7.00 47.44 -18.02
CA ALA A 30 -6.47 46.75 -16.86
C ALA A 30 -5.43 45.73 -17.34
N GLU A 31 -4.18 46.13 -17.27
CA GLU A 31 -3.02 45.26 -17.43
C GLU A 31 -3.03 44.28 -16.24
N GLN A 32 -3.45 43.04 -16.49
CA GLN A 32 -3.31 41.95 -15.53
C GLN A 32 -1.81 41.70 -15.33
N THR A 33 -1.26 42.33 -14.30
CA THR A 33 0.06 41.99 -13.80
C THR A 33 -0.05 40.59 -13.21
N ALA A 34 0.37 39.60 -13.98
CA ALA A 34 0.63 38.26 -13.50
C ALA A 34 1.72 38.35 -12.43
N THR A 35 1.31 38.51 -11.18
CA THR A 35 2.18 38.26 -10.04
C THR A 35 2.56 36.80 -10.10
N SER A 36 3.76 36.54 -10.61
CA SER A 36 4.50 35.30 -10.42
C SER A 36 4.50 35.01 -8.92
N GLY A 37 3.54 34.19 -8.49
CA GLY A 37 3.55 33.58 -7.19
C GLY A 37 4.82 32.75 -7.14
N LYS A 38 5.81 33.23 -6.39
CA LYS A 38 6.88 32.38 -5.90
C LYS A 38 6.16 31.26 -5.14
N ASN A 39 6.06 30.08 -5.75
CA ASN A 39 5.68 28.85 -5.08
C ASN A 39 6.74 28.62 -4.00
N ASN A 40 6.51 29.18 -2.83
CA ASN A 40 7.21 28.79 -1.62
C ASN A 40 6.65 27.41 -1.28
N THR A 41 7.27 26.38 -1.85
CA THR A 41 6.89 24.99 -1.64
C THR A 41 7.27 24.61 -0.22
N GLN A 42 6.46 25.05 0.75
CA GLN A 42 6.59 24.62 2.13
C GLN A 42 6.20 23.14 2.15
N SER A 43 7.22 22.27 2.18
CA SER A 43 7.03 20.84 2.35
C SER A 43 6.40 20.60 3.73
N ASN A 44 5.31 19.83 3.77
CA ASN A 44 4.66 19.45 5.01
C ASN A 44 5.50 18.36 5.69
N ASP A 45 5.96 18.62 6.91
CA ASP A 45 6.68 17.62 7.70
C ASP A 45 5.72 16.51 8.17
N ILE A 46 6.02 15.26 7.81
CA ILE A 46 5.25 14.07 8.17
C ILE A 46 6.04 13.13 9.08
N THR A 47 7.17 13.57 9.65
CA THR A 47 7.97 12.81 10.63
C THR A 47 7.09 12.34 11.78
N ASP A 48 7.04 11.02 11.99
CA ASP A 48 6.24 10.30 12.98
C ASP A 48 4.73 10.62 12.98
N ILE A 49 4.22 11.18 11.88
CA ILE A 49 2.80 11.48 11.75
C ILE A 49 2.02 10.22 11.37
N LYS A 50 0.98 9.94 12.17
CA LYS A 50 -0.11 9.04 11.82
C LYS A 50 -1.13 9.77 10.97
N PHE A 51 -1.48 9.20 9.82
CA PHE A 51 -2.45 9.79 8.92
C PHE A 51 -3.87 9.76 9.49
N LYS A 52 -4.73 10.64 8.98
CA LYS A 52 -6.13 10.77 9.40
C LYS A 52 -7.12 10.86 8.24
N ASN A 53 -6.63 11.23 7.04
CA ASN A 53 -7.50 11.38 5.88
C ASN A 53 -8.00 10.01 5.40
N ARG A 54 -9.32 9.87 5.25
CA ARG A 54 -9.98 8.64 4.83
C ARG A 54 -10.43 8.64 3.37
N SER A 55 -10.17 9.73 2.63
CA SER A 55 -10.59 9.82 1.23
C SER A 55 -9.84 8.79 0.39
N GLY A 56 -10.59 7.94 -0.31
CA GLY A 56 -10.08 6.99 -1.30
C GLY A 56 -9.68 7.64 -2.63
N ASP A 57 -9.89 8.95 -2.79
CA ASP A 57 -9.46 9.72 -3.96
C ASP A 57 -8.10 10.37 -3.68
N CYS A 58 -7.10 10.02 -4.49
CA CYS A 58 -5.72 10.52 -4.37
C CYS A 58 -5.62 12.05 -4.41
N LYS A 59 -6.61 12.74 -5.02
CA LYS A 59 -6.64 14.21 -5.10
C LYS A 59 -6.67 14.87 -3.74
N TYR A 60 -7.21 14.19 -2.73
CA TYR A 60 -7.23 14.67 -1.34
C TYR A 60 -5.90 14.50 -0.61
N HIS A 61 -4.89 13.92 -1.28
CA HIS A 61 -3.55 13.70 -0.74
C HIS A 61 -2.48 14.48 -1.52
N ILE A 62 -2.86 15.29 -2.52
CA ILE A 62 -1.92 16.12 -3.31
C ILE A 62 -1.10 17.03 -2.38
N GLY A 63 0.21 17.05 -2.61
CA GLY A 63 1.12 17.86 -1.80
C GLY A 63 2.57 17.47 -1.94
N GLN A 64 3.42 18.21 -1.25
CA GLN A 64 4.84 17.92 -1.07
C GLN A 64 5.08 17.68 0.41
N TYR A 65 5.71 16.57 0.76
CA TYR A 65 5.94 16.20 2.15
C TYR A 65 7.39 15.76 2.35
N SER A 66 7.87 15.91 3.58
CA SER A 66 9.21 15.49 3.98
C SER A 66 9.18 14.86 5.36
N ALA A 67 10.19 14.05 5.67
CA ALA A 67 10.38 13.50 7.01
C ALA A 67 11.87 13.41 7.32
N ASN A 68 12.28 13.64 8.56
CA ASN A 68 13.66 13.44 9.01
C ASN A 68 13.69 12.25 9.95
N VAL A 69 14.41 11.20 9.58
CA VAL A 69 14.37 9.91 10.27
C VAL A 69 15.77 9.36 10.48
N ASN A 70 15.92 8.48 11.46
CA ASN A 70 17.18 7.81 11.76
C ASN A 70 17.16 6.34 11.34
N ASP A 71 18.24 5.92 10.69
CA ASP A 71 18.67 4.53 10.67
C ASP A 71 19.34 4.24 12.03
N ILE A 72 18.58 3.65 12.95
CA ILE A 72 18.94 3.58 14.38
C ILE A 72 20.26 2.83 14.60
N GLN A 73 20.44 1.67 13.98
CA GLN A 73 21.64 0.85 14.18
C GLN A 73 22.90 1.47 13.55
N ARG A 74 22.73 2.35 12.56
CA ARG A 74 23.85 3.01 11.88
C ARG A 74 24.12 4.43 12.35
N ASP A 75 23.26 4.97 13.22
CA ASP A 75 23.28 6.37 13.65
C ASP A 75 23.39 7.34 12.45
N LYS A 76 22.55 7.09 11.44
CA LYS A 76 22.56 7.83 10.18
C LYS A 76 21.20 8.42 9.88
N MET A 77 21.16 9.75 9.78
CA MET A 77 19.95 10.47 9.39
C MET A 77 19.68 10.39 7.88
N PHE A 78 18.41 10.32 7.53
CA PHE A 78 17.88 10.46 6.18
C PHE A 78 16.76 11.49 6.14
N THR A 79 16.58 12.12 4.98
CA THR A 79 15.40 12.97 4.73
C THR A 79 14.50 12.31 3.69
N GLY A 80 13.37 11.78 4.12
CA GLY A 80 12.30 11.33 3.23
C GLY A 80 11.67 12.49 2.49
N ARG A 81 11.35 12.27 1.22
CA ARG A 81 10.69 13.23 0.34
C ARG A 81 9.62 12.51 -0.46
N ILE A 82 8.44 13.10 -0.52
CA ILE A 82 7.32 12.62 -1.32
C ILE A 82 6.58 13.79 -1.98
N SER A 83 6.23 13.60 -3.25
CA SER A 83 5.40 14.48 -4.06
C SER A 83 4.20 13.70 -4.56
N ILE A 84 2.99 14.17 -4.26
CA ILE A 84 1.74 13.60 -4.78
C ILE A 84 1.09 14.63 -5.70
N SER A 85 0.78 14.24 -6.93
CA SER A 85 0.17 15.07 -7.95
C SER A 85 -0.84 14.28 -8.78
N VAL A 86 -1.60 14.97 -9.62
CA VAL A 86 -2.45 14.35 -10.66
C VAL A 86 -2.00 14.84 -12.02
N ASP A 87 -1.91 13.92 -12.97
CA ASP A 87 -1.63 14.19 -14.38
C ASP A 87 -2.69 13.48 -15.23
N GLY A 88 -3.56 14.25 -15.88
CA GLY A 88 -4.73 13.73 -16.59
C GLY A 88 -5.65 12.90 -15.68
N ASP A 89 -5.81 11.63 -16.03
CA ASP A 89 -6.60 10.63 -15.30
C ASP A 89 -5.78 9.77 -14.34
N LYS A 90 -4.49 10.09 -14.14
CA LYS A 90 -3.59 9.39 -13.23
C LYS A 90 -3.21 10.21 -12.02
N CYS A 91 -3.02 9.52 -10.89
CA CYS A 91 -2.27 10.03 -9.75
C CYS A 91 -0.80 9.67 -9.97
N VAL A 92 0.10 10.56 -9.54
CA VAL A 92 1.54 10.35 -9.61
C VAL A 92 2.16 10.59 -8.25
N ILE A 93 2.85 9.59 -7.71
CA ILE A 93 3.61 9.67 -6.47
C ILE A 93 5.09 9.55 -6.81
N ARG A 94 5.88 10.58 -6.46
CA ARG A 94 7.33 10.53 -6.53
C ARG A 94 7.91 10.49 -5.13
N SER A 95 8.87 9.60 -4.88
CA SER A 95 9.51 9.46 -3.58
C SER A 95 10.99 9.11 -3.71
N ASN A 96 11.78 9.33 -2.65
CA ASN A 96 13.12 8.78 -2.49
C ASN A 96 13.18 7.50 -1.65
N SER A 97 12.04 6.83 -1.41
CA SER A 97 11.91 5.54 -0.71
C SER A 97 12.44 5.52 0.73
N ILE A 98 12.42 6.66 1.42
CA ILE A 98 12.73 6.75 2.86
C ILE A 98 11.41 6.93 3.63
N PRO A 99 11.17 6.17 4.72
CA PRO A 99 9.93 6.24 5.49
C PRO A 99 9.82 7.55 6.27
N ASN A 100 8.68 7.74 6.92
CA ASN A 100 8.44 8.89 7.81
C ASN A 100 8.67 8.58 9.29
N HIS A 101 9.28 7.44 9.62
CA HIS A 101 9.59 7.03 10.99
C HIS A 101 11.01 6.47 11.04
N ASP A 102 11.59 6.43 12.24
CA ASP A 102 12.85 5.73 12.47
C ASP A 102 12.75 4.24 12.14
N PHE A 103 13.80 3.69 11.56
CA PHE A 103 13.85 2.31 11.08
C PHE A 103 15.17 1.63 11.48
N ASN A 104 15.30 0.35 11.14
CA ASN A 104 16.48 -0.47 11.47
C ASN A 104 16.75 -0.55 12.99
N ASP A 105 15.70 -0.71 13.80
CA ASP A 105 15.82 -0.90 15.24
C ASP A 105 16.44 -2.26 15.61
N THR A 106 16.61 -2.55 16.91
CA THR A 106 17.25 -3.79 17.40
C THR A 106 16.61 -5.11 16.96
N SER A 107 15.37 -5.11 16.47
CA SER A 107 14.71 -6.27 15.88
C SER A 107 15.18 -6.55 14.45
N ALA A 108 15.60 -5.52 13.71
CA ALA A 108 16.01 -5.59 12.33
C ALA A 108 17.33 -6.35 12.15
N ARG A 109 17.46 -7.04 11.01
CA ARG A 109 18.69 -7.72 10.58
C ARG A 109 18.95 -7.40 9.11
N PHE A 110 19.11 -6.11 8.79
CA PHE A 110 19.30 -5.68 7.41
C PHE A 110 20.65 -6.16 6.89
N VAL A 111 20.63 -6.84 5.75
CA VAL A 111 21.83 -7.37 5.08
C VAL A 111 22.47 -6.30 4.19
N THR A 112 21.72 -5.25 3.85
CA THR A 112 22.16 -4.14 3.00
C THR A 112 21.81 -2.82 3.67
N ASP A 113 22.70 -1.85 3.50
CA ASP A 113 22.52 -0.48 3.93
C ASP A 113 21.38 0.22 3.17
N THR A 114 20.50 0.91 3.89
CA THR A 114 19.48 1.76 3.25
C THR A 114 20.12 2.85 2.40
N ALA A 115 19.53 3.10 1.23
CA ALA A 115 19.88 4.18 0.32
C ALA A 115 18.62 4.96 -0.10
N GLU A 116 18.79 6.24 -0.41
CA GLU A 116 17.74 7.04 -1.05
C GLU A 116 17.62 6.61 -2.52
N LEU A 117 16.42 6.19 -2.95
CA LEU A 117 16.16 5.74 -4.31
C LEU A 117 14.96 6.48 -4.88
N SER A 118 15.18 7.25 -5.94
CA SER A 118 14.10 7.96 -6.63
C SER A 118 13.17 6.99 -7.34
N LYS A 119 11.88 7.04 -6.98
CA LYS A 119 10.80 6.26 -7.57
C LYS A 119 9.68 7.16 -8.05
N THR A 120 8.99 6.70 -9.10
CA THR A 120 7.76 7.32 -9.60
C THR A 120 6.74 6.22 -9.79
N TYR A 121 5.59 6.38 -9.14
CA TYR A 121 4.45 5.48 -9.22
C TYR A 121 3.30 6.23 -9.84
N GLU A 122 2.63 5.61 -10.80
CA GLU A 122 1.45 6.12 -11.46
C GLU A 122 0.31 5.11 -11.29
N PHE A 123 -0.91 5.59 -11.09
CA PHE A 123 -2.09 4.72 -11.04
C PHE A 123 -3.34 5.53 -11.40
N ALA A 124 -4.42 4.84 -11.78
CA ALA A 124 -5.66 5.49 -12.16
C ALA A 124 -6.24 6.31 -10.99
N ALA A 125 -6.56 7.58 -11.22
CA ALA A 125 -7.22 8.44 -10.23
C ALA A 125 -8.68 8.06 -9.98
N SER A 126 -9.24 7.19 -10.81
CA SER A 126 -10.57 6.62 -10.66
C SER A 126 -10.50 5.15 -11.07
N PRO A 127 -10.01 4.27 -10.18
CA PRO A 127 -9.77 2.87 -10.49
C PRO A 127 -11.08 2.13 -10.77
N LYS A 128 -11.01 1.11 -11.62
CA LYS A 128 -12.15 0.27 -12.00
C LYS A 128 -11.87 -1.17 -11.62
N GLN A 129 -12.87 -1.83 -11.04
CA GLN A 129 -12.80 -3.25 -10.75
C GLN A 129 -12.81 -4.05 -12.07
N GLN A 130 -12.01 -5.09 -12.13
CA GLN A 130 -12.08 -6.09 -13.20
C GLN A 130 -13.03 -7.23 -12.80
N ALA A 131 -13.52 -7.97 -13.81
CA ALA A 131 -14.42 -9.10 -13.58
C ALA A 131 -13.76 -10.23 -12.78
N SER A 132 -12.44 -10.40 -12.98
CA SER A 132 -11.60 -11.32 -12.23
C SER A 132 -10.43 -10.55 -11.61
N PRO A 133 -10.04 -10.85 -10.36
CA PRO A 133 -8.83 -10.30 -9.78
C PRO A 133 -7.56 -10.66 -10.57
N GLU A 134 -6.59 -9.76 -10.58
CA GLU A 134 -5.24 -10.02 -11.13
C GLU A 134 -4.33 -10.58 -10.03
N PRO A 135 -3.58 -11.66 -10.28
CA PRO A 135 -2.66 -12.22 -9.30
C PRO A 135 -1.47 -11.29 -9.01
N LEU A 136 -0.80 -11.51 -7.88
CA LEU A 136 0.45 -10.82 -7.56
C LEU A 136 1.61 -11.35 -8.43
N SER A 137 2.69 -10.57 -8.54
CA SER A 137 3.89 -10.88 -9.33
C SER A 137 5.12 -10.32 -8.62
N LEU A 138 6.27 -11.02 -8.70
CA LEU A 138 7.55 -10.51 -8.20
C LEU A 138 8.17 -9.45 -9.13
N ARG A 139 7.56 -9.18 -10.28
CA ARG A 139 7.99 -8.11 -11.19
C ARG A 139 7.39 -6.77 -10.82
N LEU A 140 6.41 -6.74 -9.92
CA LEU A 140 5.61 -5.56 -9.61
C LEU A 140 5.50 -5.41 -8.09
N SER A 141 5.76 -4.22 -7.56
CA SER A 141 5.44 -3.93 -6.17
C SER A 141 3.94 -3.64 -6.01
N GLU A 142 3.35 -4.00 -4.88
CA GLU A 142 1.89 -3.98 -4.76
C GLU A 142 1.31 -2.62 -4.40
N VAL A 143 1.98 -1.86 -3.53
CA VAL A 143 1.44 -0.61 -2.96
C VAL A 143 2.56 0.41 -2.83
N VAL A 144 2.22 1.68 -3.02
CA VAL A 144 3.01 2.81 -2.53
C VAL A 144 2.27 3.48 -1.38
N LEU A 145 2.93 3.61 -0.23
CA LEU A 145 2.36 4.26 0.94
C LEU A 145 2.54 5.78 0.86
N LEU A 146 1.71 6.52 1.59
CA LEU A 146 1.73 7.99 1.66
C LEU A 146 2.97 8.54 2.37
N ASN A 147 3.81 7.68 2.97
CA ASN A 147 5.16 8.04 3.41
C ASN A 147 6.23 7.84 2.33
N GLY A 148 5.86 7.36 1.14
CA GLY A 148 6.73 7.22 -0.03
C GLY A 148 7.39 5.86 -0.19
N VAL A 149 7.23 4.96 0.78
CA VAL A 149 7.82 3.61 0.74
C VAL A 149 6.82 2.60 0.20
N LYS A 150 7.31 1.63 -0.56
CA LYS A 150 6.49 0.57 -1.16
C LYS A 150 6.20 -0.57 -0.18
N ILE A 151 5.12 -1.30 -0.47
CA ILE A 151 4.90 -2.65 0.02
C ILE A 151 5.28 -3.61 -1.12
N ASP A 152 6.06 -4.62 -0.76
CA ASP A 152 6.42 -5.77 -1.59
C ASP A 152 6.10 -7.02 -0.78
N LEU A 153 5.00 -7.72 -1.08
CA LEU A 153 4.45 -8.78 -0.22
C LEU A 153 5.06 -10.16 -0.49
N LEU A 154 5.72 -10.34 -1.63
CA LEU A 154 6.24 -11.62 -2.06
C LEU A 154 7.74 -11.71 -1.79
N ALA A 155 8.14 -12.68 -0.96
CA ALA A 155 9.55 -13.07 -0.94
C ALA A 155 9.91 -13.77 -2.26
N ALA A 156 11.06 -13.44 -2.83
CA ALA A 156 11.67 -14.19 -3.93
C ALA A 156 12.29 -15.53 -3.47
N ALA A 157 11.72 -16.18 -2.45
CA ALA A 157 12.25 -17.35 -1.79
C ALA A 157 11.21 -18.47 -1.73
N CYS A 158 11.57 -19.66 -2.22
CA CYS A 158 10.75 -20.86 -2.16
C CYS A 158 11.59 -22.06 -1.72
N TYR A 159 11.00 -22.95 -0.94
CA TYR A 159 11.66 -24.16 -0.45
C TYR A 159 12.15 -25.03 -1.63
N GLY A 160 13.42 -25.41 -1.61
CA GLY A 160 14.03 -26.30 -2.60
C GLY A 160 14.33 -25.67 -3.97
N VAL A 161 14.23 -24.34 -4.11
CA VAL A 161 14.47 -23.64 -5.40
C VAL A 161 15.79 -22.86 -5.41
N GLY A 162 16.14 -22.21 -4.31
CA GLY A 162 17.32 -21.33 -4.20
C GLY A 162 18.64 -22.05 -4.50
N GLN A 163 19.21 -21.80 -5.69
CA GLN A 163 20.47 -22.43 -6.11
C GLN A 163 21.64 -21.94 -5.25
N GLY A 164 22.36 -22.87 -4.64
CA GLY A 164 23.49 -22.56 -3.76
C GLY A 164 23.11 -22.16 -2.34
N GLU A 165 21.82 -22.09 -2.02
CA GLU A 165 21.34 -21.92 -0.64
C GLU A 165 21.13 -23.29 0.02
N GLN A 166 21.31 -23.35 1.35
CA GLN A 166 21.01 -24.56 2.10
C GLN A 166 19.51 -24.82 2.06
N LEU A 167 19.11 -26.07 1.74
CA LEU A 167 17.71 -26.49 1.73
C LEU A 167 17.01 -26.13 3.05
N GLY A 168 15.86 -25.47 2.95
CA GLY A 168 15.09 -25.01 4.12
C GLY A 168 15.55 -23.69 4.71
N ASN A 169 16.55 -23.02 4.13
CA ASN A 169 17.06 -21.72 4.57
C ASN A 169 17.07 -20.67 3.43
N GLU A 170 16.38 -20.94 2.32
CA GLU A 170 16.40 -20.09 1.14
C GLU A 170 15.87 -18.69 1.44
N LYS A 171 16.56 -17.67 0.92
CA LYS A 171 16.18 -16.25 1.01
C LYS A 171 16.02 -15.62 -0.37
N ILE A 172 16.41 -16.32 -1.44
CA ILE A 172 16.27 -15.85 -2.81
C ILE A 172 16.17 -17.03 -3.81
N GLY A 173 15.90 -16.74 -5.08
CA GLY A 173 16.01 -17.70 -6.19
C GLY A 173 14.69 -18.19 -6.78
N CYS A 174 13.55 -17.76 -6.23
CA CYS A 174 12.23 -18.10 -6.72
C CYS A 174 11.55 -16.88 -7.35
N PHE A 175 11.41 -16.86 -8.68
CA PHE A 175 10.92 -15.73 -9.46
C PHE A 175 9.50 -15.98 -10.03
N ASP A 176 9.09 -15.17 -11.02
CA ASP A 176 7.74 -15.19 -11.62
C ASP A 176 7.39 -16.51 -12.32
N ASP A 177 8.38 -17.26 -12.81
CA ASP A 177 8.18 -18.61 -13.35
C ASP A 177 7.78 -19.64 -12.27
N GLN A 178 7.91 -19.25 -11.00
CA GLN A 178 7.52 -20.00 -9.81
C GLN A 178 6.42 -19.27 -9.02
N ILE A 179 5.66 -18.36 -9.64
CA ILE A 179 4.67 -17.54 -8.92
C ILE A 179 3.63 -18.40 -8.17
N ASP A 180 3.24 -19.53 -8.77
CA ASP A 180 2.29 -20.50 -8.23
C ASP A 180 2.92 -21.52 -7.26
N ASN A 181 4.20 -21.37 -6.89
CA ASN A 181 4.85 -22.29 -5.97
C ASN A 181 4.22 -22.17 -4.56
N PRO A 182 3.55 -23.23 -4.06
CA PRO A 182 2.83 -23.17 -2.78
C PRO A 182 3.79 -23.06 -1.59
N TRP A 183 5.05 -23.43 -1.77
CA TRP A 183 6.10 -23.41 -0.75
C TRP A 183 6.98 -22.16 -0.85
N ARG A 184 6.40 -21.05 -1.32
CA ARG A 184 6.95 -19.71 -1.14
C ARG A 184 6.87 -19.32 0.32
N TYR A 185 8.01 -18.93 0.89
CA TYR A 185 8.07 -18.46 2.27
C TYR A 185 7.23 -17.19 2.44
N ASP A 186 6.49 -17.10 3.54
CA ASP A 186 5.83 -15.86 3.96
C ASP A 186 6.83 -14.98 4.73
N PRO A 187 7.22 -13.80 4.19
CA PRO A 187 8.18 -12.92 4.85
C PRO A 187 7.77 -12.49 6.27
N MET A 188 6.47 -12.39 6.52
CA MET A 188 5.92 -11.96 7.81
C MET A 188 5.58 -13.11 8.75
N SER A 189 5.75 -14.36 8.29
CA SER A 189 5.67 -15.49 9.21
C SER A 189 6.78 -15.42 10.25
N SER A 190 6.40 -15.53 11.52
CA SER A 190 7.34 -15.60 12.65
C SER A 190 8.36 -16.74 12.54
N LEU A 191 8.09 -17.73 11.68
CA LEU A 191 8.93 -18.89 11.43
C LEU A 191 10.07 -18.63 10.43
N ASN A 192 10.01 -17.56 9.63
CA ASN A 192 10.94 -17.36 8.52
C ASN A 192 12.05 -16.34 8.75
N ARG A 193 11.92 -15.44 9.73
CA ARG A 193 12.97 -14.47 10.10
C ARG A 193 13.60 -13.77 8.89
N PHE A 194 12.80 -13.00 8.13
CA PHE A 194 13.32 -12.16 7.04
C PHE A 194 14.02 -10.87 7.50
N GLY A 195 14.28 -10.73 8.81
CA GLY A 195 15.09 -9.63 9.33
C GLY A 195 14.39 -8.28 9.32
N THR A 196 13.06 -8.26 9.31
CA THR A 196 12.27 -7.03 9.34
C THR A 196 12.46 -6.27 10.65
N ASP A 197 12.35 -4.96 10.58
CA ASP A 197 12.27 -4.11 11.76
C ASP A 197 10.87 -4.16 12.41
N ARG A 198 10.65 -3.37 13.47
CA ARG A 198 9.36 -3.32 14.19
C ARG A 198 8.19 -2.80 13.36
N HIS A 199 8.45 -2.25 12.18
CA HIS A 199 7.46 -1.76 11.23
C HIS A 199 7.22 -2.76 10.09
N ASN A 200 7.72 -4.00 10.22
CA ASN A 200 7.52 -5.08 9.26
C ASN A 200 8.17 -4.80 7.90
N ALA A 201 9.31 -4.12 7.91
CA ALA A 201 10.05 -3.74 6.71
C ALA A 201 11.53 -4.10 6.79
N HIS A 202 12.14 -4.26 5.62
CA HIS A 202 13.59 -4.45 5.50
C HIS A 202 14.10 -3.85 4.19
N VAL A 203 15.37 -4.11 3.87
CA VAL A 203 16.09 -3.44 2.79
C VAL A 203 16.45 -4.44 1.70
N GLN A 204 16.07 -4.14 0.46
CA GLN A 204 16.47 -4.94 -0.71
C GLN A 204 17.98 -4.79 -0.98
N PRO A 205 18.61 -5.70 -1.76
CA PRO A 205 20.02 -5.55 -2.16
C PRO A 205 20.37 -4.23 -2.87
N THR A 206 19.38 -3.51 -3.39
CA THR A 206 19.52 -2.18 -3.99
C THR A 206 19.66 -1.05 -2.97
N GLY A 207 19.43 -1.32 -1.68
CA GLY A 207 19.29 -0.31 -0.62
C GLY A 207 17.85 0.19 -0.44
N GLU A 208 16.87 -0.33 -1.18
CA GLU A 208 15.47 0.08 -1.05
C GLU A 208 14.82 -0.48 0.22
N TYR A 209 14.46 0.39 1.16
CA TYR A 209 13.61 0.05 2.30
C TYR A 209 12.17 -0.21 1.82
N HIS A 210 11.53 -1.29 2.31
CA HIS A 210 10.18 -1.69 1.88
C HIS A 210 9.47 -2.58 2.93
N TYR A 211 8.15 -2.49 2.97
CA TYR A 211 7.32 -3.28 3.89
C TYR A 211 6.87 -4.61 3.29
N HIS A 212 6.68 -5.59 4.17
CA HIS A 212 6.01 -6.87 3.88
C HIS A 212 4.66 -7.02 4.61
N GLY A 213 4.30 -6.07 5.48
CA GLY A 213 3.08 -6.14 6.30
C GLY A 213 2.65 -4.79 6.86
N ASN A 214 2.00 -4.83 8.03
CA ASN A 214 1.47 -3.63 8.69
C ASN A 214 2.60 -2.62 9.00
N PRO A 215 2.57 -1.39 8.45
CA PRO A 215 3.65 -0.43 8.69
C PRO A 215 3.67 0.12 10.13
N ILE A 216 2.63 -0.12 10.94
CA ILE A 216 2.46 0.28 12.35
C ILE A 216 2.45 1.81 12.60
N ALA A 217 3.41 2.54 12.06
CA ALA A 217 3.65 3.97 12.26
C ALA A 217 2.63 4.88 11.56
N LEU A 218 1.93 4.39 10.53
CA LEU A 218 1.11 5.25 9.66
C LEU A 218 -0.30 5.52 10.17
N PHE A 219 -0.78 4.75 11.14
CA PHE A 219 -2.15 4.87 11.66
C PHE A 219 -2.27 4.39 13.11
N LEU A 220 -3.40 4.69 13.75
CA LEU A 220 -3.71 4.17 15.08
C LEU A 220 -4.11 2.69 15.00
N GLN A 221 -3.44 1.84 15.78
CA GLN A 221 -3.66 0.39 15.75
C GLN A 221 -4.89 -0.08 16.52
N ASP A 222 -5.37 0.71 17.48
CA ASP A 222 -6.56 0.41 18.27
C ASP A 222 -7.83 0.83 17.50
N CYS A 223 -8.82 -0.06 17.43
CA CYS A 223 -10.09 0.18 16.74
C CYS A 223 -11.26 0.44 17.69
N ALA A 224 -11.20 -0.08 18.93
CA ALA A 224 -12.36 -0.08 19.82
C ALA A 224 -12.69 1.35 20.29
N GLY A 225 -13.90 1.83 19.97
CA GLY A 225 -14.32 3.21 20.28
C GLY A 225 -13.54 4.29 19.51
N ARG A 226 -12.84 3.92 18.43
CA ARG A 226 -12.06 4.83 17.59
C ARG A 226 -12.75 5.13 16.26
N GLU A 227 -12.18 6.06 15.51
CA GLU A 227 -12.54 6.27 14.11
C GLU A 227 -11.99 5.12 13.24
N ALA A 228 -12.66 4.86 12.12
CA ALA A 228 -12.13 3.97 11.10
C ALA A 228 -10.80 4.51 10.54
N SER A 229 -9.94 3.60 10.11
CA SER A 229 -8.58 3.93 9.71
C SER A 229 -8.52 4.88 8.51
N PRO A 230 -7.44 5.68 8.43
CA PRO A 230 -7.13 6.50 7.26
C PRO A 230 -6.77 5.63 6.06
N VAL A 231 -6.78 6.26 4.89
CA VAL A 231 -5.99 5.78 3.75
C VAL A 231 -4.52 6.02 4.07
N ILE A 232 -3.70 4.99 3.87
CA ILE A 232 -2.26 5.01 4.14
C ILE A 232 -1.42 4.84 2.89
N GLY A 233 -2.05 4.54 1.75
CA GLY A 233 -1.39 4.31 0.46
C GLY A 233 -2.38 3.94 -0.64
N PHE A 234 -1.83 3.66 -1.82
CA PHE A 234 -2.57 3.25 -3.00
C PHE A 234 -1.88 2.03 -3.63
N ALA A 235 -2.68 1.03 -3.97
CA ALA A 235 -2.19 -0.14 -4.68
C ALA A 235 -1.87 0.19 -6.15
N ALA A 236 -1.11 -0.67 -6.82
CA ALA A 236 -0.75 -0.50 -8.23
C ALA A 236 -1.97 -0.38 -9.16
N ASP A 237 -3.12 -0.92 -8.76
CA ASP A 237 -4.39 -0.81 -9.49
C ASP A 237 -5.21 0.45 -9.16
N GLY A 238 -4.66 1.32 -8.30
CA GLY A 238 -5.21 2.62 -7.91
C GLY A 238 -6.23 2.59 -6.77
N PHE A 239 -6.63 1.42 -6.27
CA PHE A 239 -7.52 1.37 -5.11
C PHE A 239 -6.79 1.77 -3.82
N PRO A 240 -7.46 2.47 -2.89
CA PRO A 240 -6.86 2.89 -1.63
C PRO A 240 -6.56 1.70 -0.72
N VAL A 241 -5.49 1.83 0.06
CA VAL A 241 -5.16 0.93 1.17
C VAL A 241 -5.45 1.64 2.48
N PHE A 242 -6.30 1.05 3.30
CA PHE A 242 -6.65 1.55 4.62
C PHE A 242 -5.83 0.85 5.71
N GLY A 243 -5.66 1.53 6.84
CA GLY A 243 -5.31 0.84 8.08
C GLY A 243 -6.38 -0.17 8.50
N ARG A 244 -6.15 -0.87 9.61
CA ARG A 244 -6.92 -2.07 9.99
C ARG A 244 -8.34 -1.85 10.51
N CYS A 245 -8.76 -0.63 10.79
CA CYS A 245 -10.05 -0.35 11.41
C CYS A 245 -11.07 0.10 10.38
N PHE A 246 -12.27 -0.44 10.43
CA PHE A 246 -13.39 0.00 9.59
C PHE A 246 -14.63 0.29 10.40
N ARG A 247 -15.49 1.15 9.86
CA ARG A 247 -16.80 1.45 10.43
C ARG A 247 -17.79 0.51 9.79
N ASP A 248 -18.33 -0.44 10.55
CA ASP A 248 -19.32 -1.37 10.06
C ASP A 248 -20.63 -0.62 9.76
N PRO A 249 -21.13 -0.67 8.51
CA PRO A 249 -22.34 0.05 8.13
C PRO A 249 -23.63 -0.57 8.72
N THR A 250 -23.58 -1.80 9.22
CA THR A 250 -24.76 -2.49 9.76
C THR A 250 -25.12 -2.01 11.16
N ASP A 251 -24.15 -1.91 12.06
CA ASP A 251 -24.37 -1.48 13.44
C ASP A 251 -23.79 -0.09 13.74
N GLY A 252 -22.93 0.43 12.87
CA GLY A 252 -22.17 1.61 13.20
C GLY A 252 -21.29 1.33 14.41
N GLU A 253 -20.48 0.28 14.39
CA GLU A 253 -19.34 0.10 15.30
C GLU A 253 -18.02 0.17 14.53
N THR A 254 -16.94 0.56 15.19
CA THR A 254 -15.59 0.49 14.59
C THR A 254 -14.97 -0.84 14.94
N LYS A 255 -14.66 -1.64 13.93
CA LYS A 255 -14.19 -3.02 14.05
C LYS A 255 -12.82 -3.18 13.39
N VAL A 256 -12.11 -4.22 13.80
CA VAL A 256 -10.88 -4.68 13.15
C VAL A 256 -11.27 -5.44 11.87
N ALA A 257 -10.66 -5.10 10.75
CA ALA A 257 -10.76 -5.87 9.51
C ALA A 257 -10.10 -7.23 9.69
N THR A 258 -10.81 -8.31 9.35
CA THR A 258 -10.34 -9.69 9.50
C THR A 258 -10.20 -10.36 8.15
N SER A 259 -9.02 -10.95 7.91
CA SER A 259 -8.77 -11.75 6.72
C SER A 259 -9.69 -12.97 6.68
N SER A 260 -10.15 -13.31 5.47
CA SER A 260 -10.90 -14.54 5.20
C SER A 260 -9.99 -15.73 4.85
N TYR A 261 -8.67 -15.58 5.01
CA TYR A 261 -7.73 -16.68 4.88
C TYR A 261 -7.57 -17.42 6.20
N GLN A 262 -7.67 -18.74 6.15
CA GLN A 262 -7.49 -19.62 7.29
C GLN A 262 -6.34 -20.58 7.03
N LEU A 263 -5.65 -20.95 8.10
CA LEU A 263 -4.60 -21.96 8.03
C LEU A 263 -5.24 -23.32 7.71
N LYS A 264 -4.68 -24.04 6.74
CA LYS A 264 -5.08 -25.42 6.46
C LYS A 264 -4.75 -26.30 7.68
N THR A 265 -5.39 -27.47 7.77
CA THR A 265 -5.13 -28.41 8.87
C THR A 265 -4.37 -29.65 8.40
N GLY A 266 -3.58 -30.24 9.29
CA GLY A 266 -2.84 -31.48 9.02
C GLY A 266 -1.49 -31.28 8.32
N ALA A 267 -0.95 -32.38 7.79
CA ALA A 267 0.34 -32.40 7.10
C ALA A 267 0.25 -31.78 5.69
N ARG A 268 1.31 -31.05 5.30
CA ARG A 268 1.51 -30.57 3.92
C ARG A 268 1.43 -31.74 2.96
N LYS A 269 0.67 -31.59 1.89
CA LYS A 269 0.47 -32.60 0.85
C LYS A 269 1.42 -32.37 -0.31
N ASP A 270 1.89 -33.45 -0.91
CA ASP A 270 2.69 -33.38 -2.14
C ASP A 270 1.94 -32.59 -3.23
N GLN A 271 2.70 -31.73 -3.92
CA GLN A 271 2.22 -30.89 -5.01
C GLN A 271 3.09 -31.19 -6.24
N ALA A 272 2.46 -31.54 -7.35
CA ALA A 272 3.18 -31.91 -8.57
C ALA A 272 4.13 -30.79 -9.00
N GLY A 273 5.40 -31.13 -9.23
CA GLY A 273 6.44 -30.17 -9.63
C GLY A 273 7.14 -29.42 -8.49
N TYR A 274 6.73 -29.61 -7.23
CA TYR A 274 7.31 -28.90 -6.09
C TYR A 274 7.76 -29.86 -4.98
N THR A 275 8.94 -29.60 -4.40
CA THR A 275 9.44 -30.36 -3.24
C THR A 275 8.65 -29.97 -1.99
N THR A 276 8.00 -30.93 -1.34
CA THR A 276 7.25 -30.69 -0.10
C THR A 276 8.20 -30.33 1.06
N PRO A 277 7.95 -29.24 1.82
CA PRO A 277 8.75 -28.88 2.99
C PRO A 277 8.72 -29.95 4.08
N VAL A 278 9.89 -30.25 4.63
CA VAL A 278 10.07 -31.26 5.69
C VAL A 278 10.56 -30.59 6.97
N GLY A 279 9.82 -30.77 8.06
CA GLY A 279 10.16 -30.26 9.38
C GLY A 279 11.54 -30.73 9.85
N GLY A 280 12.32 -29.80 10.40
CA GLY A 280 13.70 -30.02 10.83
C GLY A 280 14.75 -29.89 9.73
N VAL A 281 14.35 -29.67 8.47
CA VAL A 281 15.28 -29.33 7.38
C VAL A 281 15.46 -27.82 7.33
N GLY A 282 16.67 -27.35 7.60
CA GLY A 282 16.96 -25.92 7.69
C GLY A 282 16.10 -25.25 8.77
N SER A 283 15.36 -24.22 8.38
CA SER A 283 14.44 -23.46 9.23
C SER A 283 12.99 -23.97 9.19
N VAL A 284 12.70 -25.06 8.47
CA VAL A 284 11.32 -25.58 8.36
C VAL A 284 10.85 -26.13 9.71
N ALA A 285 9.81 -25.52 10.27
CA ALA A 285 9.40 -25.76 11.66
C ALA A 285 8.68 -27.10 11.86
N SER A 286 7.85 -27.50 10.89
CA SER A 286 7.05 -28.72 10.98
C SER A 286 6.74 -29.32 9.61
N ASN A 287 6.13 -30.50 9.58
CA ASN A 287 5.54 -31.09 8.37
C ASN A 287 4.09 -30.60 8.13
N THR A 288 3.56 -29.73 8.98
CA THR A 288 2.15 -29.31 8.99
C THR A 288 1.98 -27.93 8.37
N TYR A 289 0.76 -27.62 7.96
CA TYR A 289 0.39 -26.26 7.60
C TYR A 289 0.46 -25.39 8.88
N ASP A 290 1.53 -24.60 9.03
CA ASP A 290 1.83 -23.80 10.22
C ASP A 290 1.97 -22.30 9.91
N GLY A 291 1.75 -21.90 8.65
CA GLY A 291 1.82 -20.53 8.19
C GLY A 291 3.25 -20.11 7.86
N GLN A 292 4.21 -21.04 7.82
CA GLN A 292 5.55 -20.77 7.33
C GLN A 292 5.54 -20.46 5.82
N PHE A 293 4.67 -21.13 5.07
CA PHE A 293 4.56 -20.92 3.63
C PHE A 293 3.23 -20.26 3.27
N ARG A 294 3.22 -19.44 2.22
CA ARG A 294 2.01 -18.80 1.74
C ARG A 294 0.94 -19.83 1.34
N GLY A 295 1.34 -20.97 0.78
CA GLY A 295 0.44 -22.08 0.43
C GLY A 295 -0.11 -22.86 1.63
N ASP A 296 0.30 -22.55 2.86
CA ASP A 296 -0.32 -23.10 4.06
C ASP A 296 -1.72 -22.54 4.31
N TRP A 297 -2.03 -21.38 3.71
CA TRP A 297 -3.31 -20.71 3.86
C TRP A 297 -4.30 -21.10 2.75
N GLN A 298 -5.59 -21.03 3.06
CA GLN A 298 -6.69 -21.16 2.11
C GLN A 298 -7.72 -20.05 2.34
N PHE A 299 -8.28 -19.53 1.25
CA PHE A 299 -9.38 -18.59 1.33
C PHE A 299 -10.69 -19.32 1.64
N ILE A 300 -11.41 -18.85 2.66
CA ILE A 300 -12.73 -19.34 3.04
C ILE A 300 -13.69 -18.14 3.05
N GLU A 301 -14.54 -18.05 2.02
CA GLU A 301 -15.48 -16.94 1.86
C GLU A 301 -16.35 -16.75 3.11
N GLY A 302 -16.47 -15.49 3.56
CA GLY A 302 -17.28 -15.12 4.71
C GLY A 302 -16.70 -15.53 6.08
N SER A 303 -15.49 -16.10 6.13
CA SER A 303 -14.85 -16.43 7.41
C SER A 303 -14.25 -15.21 8.13
N GLY A 304 -13.94 -14.16 7.38
CA GLY A 304 -13.59 -12.83 7.87
C GLY A 304 -14.44 -11.74 7.19
N SER A 305 -14.06 -10.48 7.38
CA SER A 305 -14.75 -9.33 6.78
C SER A 305 -14.27 -9.01 5.36
N LEU A 306 -13.16 -9.60 4.91
CA LEU A 306 -12.47 -9.23 3.67
C LEU A 306 -12.65 -10.28 2.56
N ASP A 307 -12.62 -9.81 1.31
CA ASP A 307 -12.67 -10.65 0.12
C ASP A 307 -11.34 -11.37 -0.15
N VAL A 308 -11.28 -12.15 -1.24
CA VAL A 308 -10.09 -12.94 -1.61
C VAL A 308 -8.83 -12.09 -1.84
N CYS A 309 -8.98 -10.81 -2.18
CA CYS A 309 -7.87 -9.87 -2.34
C CYS A 309 -7.51 -9.14 -1.06
N ASN A 310 -8.16 -9.47 0.07
CA ASN A 310 -8.03 -8.79 1.36
C ASN A 310 -8.57 -7.35 1.35
N GLY A 311 -9.61 -7.11 0.57
CA GLY A 311 -10.32 -5.84 0.52
C GLY A 311 -11.81 -5.97 0.81
N MET A 312 -12.50 -4.84 0.91
CA MET A 312 -13.97 -4.80 1.02
C MET A 312 -14.52 -3.48 0.51
N THR A 313 -15.81 -3.46 0.22
CA THR A 313 -16.54 -2.24 -0.16
C THR A 313 -17.35 -1.72 1.03
N ILE A 314 -17.07 -0.48 1.45
CA ILE A 314 -17.88 0.23 2.45
C ILE A 314 -18.40 1.51 1.83
N ASN A 315 -19.71 1.74 1.91
CA ASN A 315 -20.37 2.93 1.38
C ASN A 315 -20.01 3.24 -0.09
N GLY A 316 -19.88 2.20 -0.91
CA GLY A 316 -19.53 2.32 -2.34
C GLY A 316 -18.03 2.48 -2.65
N GLN A 317 -17.16 2.61 -1.63
CA GLN A 317 -15.71 2.67 -1.82
C GLN A 317 -15.10 1.30 -1.54
N TYR A 318 -14.52 0.67 -2.57
CA TYR A 318 -13.63 -0.48 -2.39
C TYR A 318 -12.23 -0.02 -1.95
N GLY A 319 -11.59 -0.80 -1.09
CA GLY A 319 -10.18 -0.67 -0.78
C GLY A 319 -9.63 -1.88 -0.05
N TYR A 320 -8.31 -1.97 0.01
CA TYR A 320 -7.58 -3.00 0.74
C TYR A 320 -7.42 -2.60 2.20
N TYR A 321 -7.29 -3.57 3.08
CA TYR A 321 -7.12 -3.33 4.51
C TYR A 321 -5.89 -4.06 5.04
N VAL A 322 -5.10 -3.35 5.84
CA VAL A 322 -4.04 -3.98 6.62
C VAL A 322 -4.65 -4.95 7.65
N THR A 323 -4.08 -6.14 7.77
CA THR A 323 -4.51 -7.21 8.69
C THR A 323 -3.35 -7.74 9.53
N ASP A 324 -3.68 -8.35 10.68
CA ASP A 324 -2.70 -9.00 11.58
C ASP A 324 -2.37 -10.44 11.18
N SER A 325 -2.96 -10.92 10.09
CA SER A 325 -2.75 -12.26 9.56
C SER A 325 -2.61 -12.18 8.03
N TYR A 326 -2.11 -13.27 7.45
CA TYR A 326 -2.03 -13.45 6.00
C TYR A 326 -3.33 -13.00 5.30
N PRO A 327 -3.25 -12.25 4.18
CA PRO A 327 -2.06 -11.87 3.42
C PRO A 327 -1.46 -10.51 3.82
N TRP A 328 -1.72 -10.05 5.05
CA TRP A 328 -1.17 -8.83 5.68
C TRP A 328 -1.68 -7.50 5.12
N VAL A 329 -1.80 -7.37 3.80
CA VAL A 329 -2.32 -6.17 3.14
C VAL A 329 -3.18 -6.53 1.94
N LEU A 330 -2.67 -7.28 0.97
CA LEU A 330 -3.43 -7.70 -0.21
C LEU A 330 -3.04 -9.08 -0.75
N GLY A 331 -4.01 -9.80 -1.29
CA GLY A 331 -3.84 -11.15 -1.86
C GLY A 331 -3.85 -11.20 -3.39
N CYS A 332 -4.43 -10.17 -4.02
CA CYS A 332 -4.54 -9.95 -5.46
C CYS A 332 -4.89 -8.48 -5.70
N PHE A 333 -4.86 -8.04 -6.96
CA PHE A 333 -5.41 -6.76 -7.36
C PHE A 333 -6.87 -6.92 -7.82
N LYS A 334 -7.73 -5.99 -7.42
CA LYS A 334 -9.14 -5.91 -7.79
C LYS A 334 -9.34 -5.22 -9.13
N GLY A 335 -8.42 -4.31 -9.47
CA GLY A 335 -8.33 -3.65 -10.77
C GLY A 335 -7.05 -4.03 -11.50
N LYS A 336 -6.78 -3.30 -12.57
CA LYS A 336 -5.59 -3.50 -13.40
C LYS A 336 -4.41 -2.71 -12.82
N PRO A 337 -3.30 -3.36 -12.44
CA PRO A 337 -2.11 -2.66 -12.00
C PRO A 337 -1.45 -1.83 -13.11
N ASP A 338 -0.79 -0.73 -12.74
CA ASP A 338 0.02 0.10 -13.63
C ASP A 338 1.50 -0.34 -13.61
N ASP A 339 2.13 -0.36 -14.80
CA ASP A 339 3.49 -0.87 -15.00
C ASP A 339 4.57 -0.02 -14.32
N SER A 340 4.27 1.22 -13.89
CA SER A 340 5.20 2.07 -13.14
C SER A 340 5.63 1.47 -11.80
N PHE A 341 4.87 0.50 -11.26
CA PHE A 341 5.24 -0.27 -10.09
C PHE A 341 6.25 -1.39 -10.38
N SER A 342 6.72 -1.51 -11.62
CA SER A 342 7.68 -2.56 -11.99
C SER A 342 9.01 -2.41 -11.25
N MET A 343 9.43 -3.49 -10.63
CA MET A 343 10.65 -3.55 -9.82
C MET A 343 11.94 -3.55 -10.67
N HIS A 344 11.82 -3.67 -11.99
CA HIS A 344 12.95 -3.72 -12.93
C HIS A 344 13.19 -2.38 -13.67
N GLY A 345 12.52 -1.30 -13.27
CA GLY A 345 12.66 0.04 -13.86
C GLY A 345 13.85 0.82 -13.34
N GLY A 346 15.08 0.38 -13.61
CA GLY A 346 16.30 1.11 -13.23
C GLY A 346 17.59 0.51 -13.78
N SER A 347 17.91 0.86 -15.03
CA SER A 347 19.14 0.51 -15.79
C SER A 347 19.18 -0.86 -16.48
N GLY A 348 18.99 -0.82 -17.81
CA GLY A 348 19.80 -1.58 -18.75
C GLY A 348 19.51 -3.07 -18.87
N GLY A 349 18.74 -3.43 -19.91
CA GLY A 349 18.77 -4.77 -20.47
C GLY A 349 20.22 -5.20 -20.77
N ARG A 350 20.74 -6.12 -19.97
CA ARG A 350 21.74 -7.10 -20.38
C ARG A 350 21.18 -8.46 -20.05
N GLY A 351 20.44 -9.01 -21.01
CA GLY A 351 20.22 -10.44 -21.04
C GLY A 351 21.57 -11.13 -20.94
N HIS A 352 21.74 -11.98 -19.94
CA HIS A 352 22.81 -12.95 -19.90
C HIS A 352 22.60 -13.92 -21.06
N ARG A 353 23.11 -13.56 -22.25
CA ARG A 353 23.39 -14.54 -23.30
C ARG A 353 24.52 -15.42 -22.78
N HIS A 354 24.21 -16.66 -22.43
CA HIS A 354 25.22 -17.69 -22.31
C HIS A 354 25.98 -17.79 -23.65
N PRO A 355 27.32 -17.81 -23.64
CA PRO A 355 28.07 -18.13 -24.84
C PRO A 355 27.74 -19.56 -25.28
N PRO A 356 27.62 -19.83 -26.59
CA PRO A 356 27.35 -21.17 -27.07
C PRO A 356 28.50 -22.09 -26.64
N LYS A 357 28.15 -23.27 -26.12
CA LYS A 357 29.11 -24.35 -25.91
C LYS A 357 29.80 -24.63 -27.26
N LYS A 358 31.12 -24.48 -27.30
CA LYS A 358 31.94 -24.95 -28.42
C LYS A 358 31.91 -26.50 -28.46
N PRO A 359 32.03 -27.08 -29.66
CA PRO A 359 31.70 -28.47 -29.96
C PRO A 359 32.48 -29.50 -29.15
#